data_AF-A0A451BN42-F1
#
_entry.id   AF-A0A451BN42-F1
#
_cell.length_a   1.000
_cell.length_b   1.000
_cell.length_c   1.000
_cell.angle_alpha   90.00
_cell.angle_beta   90.00
_cell.angle_gamma   90.00
#
_symmetry.space_group_name_H-M   'P 1'
#
loop_
_entity.id
_entity.type
_entity.pdbx_description
1 polymer ?
#
loop_
_entity_poly.entity_id
_entity_poly.type
_entity_poly.pdbx_seq_one_letter_code
_entity_poly.pdbx_strand_id
1 'polypeptide(L)'
;MRDVIEVLKHIKKDEVTSRIVTNAYWGKSEKLARSVLQRLKDASLYEFNFSVDDFHQEHIPYETIKVATELAIEYGFPVLLAHKTYPGSKSSLETFEKLLGRKIPIFEDLSPAEKDEHKLCFSTGATIPVGRGAESIDSMSGCLAIKQSINGKAHVKRYCVTSQFNQMEMCPLAVV
;
A
#
# COMPACT_ATOMS: atom_id res chain seq x y z
N MET A 1 -7.44 -19.07 -1.75
CA MET A 1 -8.67 -18.24 -1.85
C MET A 1 -9.88 -18.90 -1.19
N ARG A 2 -10.05 -20.23 -1.21
CA ARG A 2 -11.17 -20.89 -0.51
C ARG A 2 -11.15 -20.60 1.01
N ASP A 3 -10.00 -20.77 1.64
CA ASP A 3 -9.87 -20.60 3.10
C ASP A 3 -10.13 -19.14 3.53
N VAL A 4 -9.66 -18.17 2.75
CA VAL A 4 -9.92 -16.74 2.98
C VAL A 4 -11.42 -16.43 2.99
N ILE A 5 -12.17 -17.00 2.04
CA ILE A 5 -13.62 -16.79 1.95
C ILE A 5 -14.34 -17.39 3.16
N GLU A 6 -13.92 -18.57 3.60
CA GLU A 6 -14.53 -19.21 4.78
C GLU A 6 -14.24 -18.42 6.06
N VAL A 7 -13.04 -17.86 6.21
CA VAL A 7 -12.72 -16.94 7.31
C VAL A 7 -13.60 -15.70 7.26
N LEU A 8 -13.77 -15.06 6.09
CA LEU A 8 -14.63 -13.88 5.94
C LEU A 8 -16.09 -14.17 6.34
N LYS A 9 -16.63 -15.32 5.91
CA LYS A 9 -17.98 -15.76 6.29
C LYS A 9 -18.11 -16.02 7.79
N HIS A 10 -17.04 -16.48 8.43
CA HIS A 10 -17.03 -16.72 9.87
C HIS A 10 -17.08 -15.41 10.65
N ILE A 11 -16.17 -14.47 10.34
CA ILE A 11 -16.06 -13.18 11.05
C ILE A 11 -17.21 -12.22 10.75
N LYS A 12 -17.92 -12.39 9.62
CA LYS A 12 -19.14 -11.63 9.32
C LYS A 12 -20.18 -11.74 10.45
N LYS A 13 -20.24 -12.87 11.15
CA LYS A 13 -21.19 -13.09 12.25
C LYS A 13 -20.99 -12.14 13.42
N ASP A 14 -19.78 -11.58 13.54
CA ASP A 14 -19.37 -10.77 14.68
C ASP A 14 -19.33 -9.27 14.33
N GLU A 15 -19.90 -8.86 13.18
CA GLU A 15 -19.92 -7.47 12.66
C GLU A 15 -18.54 -6.80 12.54
N VAL A 16 -17.48 -7.60 12.45
CA VAL A 16 -16.10 -7.11 12.30
C VAL A 16 -15.81 -6.74 10.85
N THR A 17 -15.35 -5.51 10.63
CA THR A 17 -14.87 -5.06 9.31
C THR A 17 -13.58 -5.78 8.92
N SER A 18 -13.45 -6.12 7.63
CA SER A 18 -12.36 -6.95 7.14
C SER A 18 -11.61 -6.31 5.97
N ARG A 19 -10.28 -6.34 6.05
CA ARG A 19 -9.37 -5.84 5.02
C ARG A 19 -8.51 -6.98 4.49
N ILE A 20 -8.39 -7.08 3.17
CA ILE A 20 -7.39 -7.95 2.54
C ILE A 20 -6.23 -7.11 2.03
N VAL A 21 -5.01 -7.48 2.45
CA VAL A 21 -3.76 -6.96 1.89
C VAL A 21 -3.29 -7.91 0.79
N THR A 22 -3.07 -7.41 -0.43
CA THR A 22 -2.67 -8.26 -1.57
C THR A 22 -1.93 -7.44 -2.63
N ASN A 23 -1.06 -8.07 -3.42
CA ASN A 23 -0.45 -7.44 -4.60
C ASN A 23 -1.41 -7.37 -5.82
N ALA A 24 -2.66 -7.80 -5.64
CA ALA A 24 -3.69 -7.76 -6.67
C ALA A 24 -3.36 -8.52 -7.98
N TYR A 25 -2.48 -9.53 -7.94
CA TYR A 25 -2.09 -10.34 -9.11
C TYR A 25 -3.26 -10.89 -9.95
N TRP A 26 -4.41 -11.13 -9.33
CA TRP A 26 -5.62 -11.58 -10.01
C TRP A 26 -6.20 -10.54 -11.01
N GLY A 27 -5.76 -9.28 -10.93
CA GLY A 27 -6.06 -8.20 -11.89
C GLY A 27 -5.46 -8.40 -13.28
N LYS A 28 -4.63 -9.44 -13.49
CA LYS A 28 -4.05 -9.76 -14.80
C LYS A 28 -5.07 -10.07 -15.90
N SER A 29 -6.33 -10.25 -15.54
CA SER A 29 -7.45 -10.47 -16.45
C SER A 29 -8.74 -9.97 -15.80
N GLU A 30 -9.54 -9.21 -16.53
CA GLU A 30 -10.85 -8.77 -16.04
C GLU A 30 -11.74 -9.94 -15.62
N LYS A 31 -11.76 -11.03 -16.38
CA LYS A 31 -12.57 -12.22 -16.06
C LYS A 31 -12.18 -12.82 -14.71
N LEU A 32 -10.88 -12.93 -14.45
CA LEU A 32 -10.38 -13.44 -13.17
C LEU A 32 -10.69 -12.46 -12.03
N ALA A 33 -10.46 -11.17 -12.27
CA ALA A 33 -10.73 -10.11 -11.30
C ALA A 33 -12.21 -10.07 -10.89
N ARG A 34 -13.13 -10.02 -11.85
CA ARG A 34 -14.58 -10.06 -11.60
C ARG A 34 -15.00 -11.30 -10.81
N SER A 35 -14.45 -12.46 -11.14
CA SER A 35 -14.72 -13.71 -10.40
C SER A 35 -14.22 -13.65 -8.95
N VAL A 36 -13.03 -13.11 -8.71
CA VAL A 36 -12.46 -12.94 -7.37
C VAL A 36 -13.28 -11.92 -6.56
N LEU A 37 -13.56 -10.76 -7.15
CA LEU A 37 -14.30 -9.66 -6.53
C LEU A 37 -15.72 -10.08 -6.15
N GLN A 38 -16.43 -10.79 -7.04
CA GLN A 38 -17.76 -11.30 -6.74
C GLN A 38 -17.74 -12.23 -5.52
N ARG A 39 -16.81 -13.19 -5.48
CA ARG A 39 -16.71 -14.14 -4.37
C ARG A 39 -16.38 -13.46 -3.05
N LEU A 40 -15.53 -12.42 -3.07
CA LEU A 40 -15.18 -11.65 -1.88
C LEU A 40 -16.33 -10.75 -1.42
N LYS A 41 -17.11 -10.20 -2.36
CA LYS A 41 -18.32 -9.42 -2.07
C LYS A 41 -19.39 -10.29 -1.41
N ASP A 42 -19.62 -11.49 -1.96
CA ASP A 42 -20.55 -12.48 -1.40
C ASP A 42 -20.11 -12.92 0.00
N ALA A 43 -18.80 -12.95 0.26
CA ALA A 43 -18.22 -13.22 1.57
C ALA A 43 -18.21 -12.00 2.52
N SER A 44 -18.71 -10.84 2.07
CA SER A 44 -18.78 -9.60 2.84
C SER A 44 -17.43 -9.04 3.27
N LEU A 45 -16.43 -9.15 2.39
CA LEU A 45 -15.21 -8.34 2.51
C LEU A 45 -15.60 -6.84 2.56
N TYR A 46 -14.94 -6.09 3.44
CA TYR A 46 -15.19 -4.65 3.54
C TYR A 46 -14.31 -3.83 2.59
N GLU A 47 -12.99 -4.02 2.60
CA GLU A 47 -12.08 -3.19 1.81
C GLU A 47 -10.80 -3.92 1.34
N PHE A 48 -10.08 -3.28 0.41
CA PHE A 48 -8.78 -3.72 -0.07
C PHE A 48 -7.64 -2.79 0.32
N ASN A 49 -6.49 -3.39 0.59
CA ASN A 49 -5.20 -2.73 0.63
C ASN A 49 -4.30 -3.38 -0.42
N PHE A 50 -4.04 -2.67 -1.51
CA PHE A 50 -3.20 -3.16 -2.59
C PHE A 50 -1.76 -2.75 -2.35
N SER A 51 -0.88 -3.73 -2.16
CA SER A 51 0.55 -3.51 -2.06
C SER A 51 1.09 -3.23 -3.46
N VAL A 52 1.47 -1.98 -3.69
CA VAL A 52 1.90 -1.48 -5.00
C VAL A 52 3.27 -0.83 -4.84
N ASP A 53 4.33 -1.61 -5.00
CA ASP A 53 5.71 -1.13 -4.91
C ASP A 53 6.55 -1.73 -6.02
N ASP A 54 7.72 -1.14 -6.27
CA ASP A 54 8.60 -1.58 -7.36
C ASP A 54 9.02 -3.06 -7.25
N PHE A 55 9.08 -3.63 -6.04
CA PHE A 55 9.42 -5.05 -5.84
C PHE A 55 8.34 -5.97 -6.40
N HIS A 56 7.07 -5.60 -6.23
CA HIS A 56 5.98 -6.30 -6.90
C HIS A 56 5.96 -6.01 -8.39
N GLN A 57 6.11 -4.74 -8.77
CA GLN A 57 5.95 -4.31 -10.16
C GLN A 57 7.04 -4.85 -11.11
N GLU A 58 8.14 -5.39 -10.58
CA GLU A 58 9.09 -6.20 -11.34
C GLU A 58 8.48 -7.50 -11.88
N HIS A 59 7.50 -8.06 -11.17
CA HIS A 59 6.86 -9.34 -11.51
C HIS A 59 5.43 -9.20 -12.02
N ILE A 60 4.74 -8.10 -11.69
CA ILE A 60 3.37 -7.83 -12.09
C ILE A 60 3.27 -6.51 -12.88
N PRO A 61 2.70 -6.49 -14.09
CA PRO A 61 2.56 -5.26 -14.86
C PRO A 61 1.67 -4.24 -14.14
N TYR A 62 1.94 -2.93 -14.30
CA TYR A 62 1.06 -1.87 -13.74
C TYR A 62 -0.39 -1.99 -14.20
N GLU A 63 -0.65 -2.47 -15.43
CA GLU A 63 -2.02 -2.69 -15.91
C GLU A 63 -2.81 -3.69 -15.04
N THR A 64 -2.11 -4.63 -14.38
CA THR A 64 -2.74 -5.55 -13.41
C THR A 64 -3.33 -4.78 -12.24
N ILE A 65 -2.60 -3.78 -11.72
CA ILE A 65 -3.06 -2.92 -10.64
C ILE A 65 -4.23 -2.05 -11.09
N LYS A 66 -4.16 -1.50 -12.32
CA LYS A 66 -5.25 -0.71 -12.89
C LYS A 66 -6.55 -1.50 -12.98
N VAL A 67 -6.52 -2.67 -13.60
CA VAL A 67 -7.69 -3.54 -13.75
C VAL A 67 -8.25 -3.94 -12.38
N ALA A 68 -7.39 -4.34 -11.44
CA ALA A 68 -7.83 -4.69 -10.09
C ALA A 68 -8.50 -3.51 -9.36
N THR A 69 -7.92 -2.31 -9.47
CA THR A 69 -8.40 -1.10 -8.78
C THR A 69 -9.72 -0.62 -9.36
N GLU A 70 -9.81 -0.45 -10.68
CA GLU A 70 -11.05 0.01 -11.33
C GLU A 70 -12.20 -0.95 -11.07
N LEU A 71 -11.97 -2.26 -11.18
CA LEU A 71 -13.00 -3.26 -10.92
C LEU A 71 -13.37 -3.34 -9.43
N ALA A 72 -12.42 -3.20 -8.51
CA ALA A 72 -12.75 -3.17 -7.08
C ALA A 72 -13.66 -1.97 -6.74
N ILE A 73 -13.36 -0.79 -7.30
CA ILE A 73 -14.19 0.40 -7.15
C ILE A 73 -15.56 0.20 -7.81
N GLU A 74 -15.63 -0.41 -9.00
CA GLU A 74 -16.88 -0.79 -9.68
C GLU A 74 -17.75 -1.69 -8.80
N TYR A 75 -17.14 -2.66 -8.11
CA TYR A 75 -17.80 -3.55 -7.16
C TYR A 75 -18.16 -2.86 -5.83
N GLY A 76 -17.75 -1.61 -5.63
CA GLY A 76 -18.07 -0.80 -4.46
C GLY A 76 -17.13 -1.00 -3.28
N PHE A 77 -15.96 -1.59 -3.48
CA PHE A 77 -14.96 -1.70 -2.42
C PHE A 77 -14.16 -0.41 -2.29
N PRO A 78 -13.92 0.09 -1.06
CA PRO A 78 -12.83 1.01 -0.79
C PRO A 78 -11.49 0.34 -1.07
N VAL A 79 -10.56 1.10 -1.65
CA VAL A 79 -9.22 0.64 -2.03
C VAL A 79 -8.17 1.61 -1.50
N LEU A 80 -7.24 1.09 -0.72
CA LEU A 80 -5.99 1.79 -0.38
C LEU A 80 -4.84 1.23 -1.22
N LEU A 81 -4.23 2.07 -2.05
CA LEU A 81 -2.96 1.77 -2.71
C LEU A 81 -1.83 2.01 -1.71
N ALA A 82 -1.31 0.95 -1.12
CA ALA A 82 -0.21 0.98 -0.17
C ALA A 82 1.13 0.82 -0.90
N HIS A 83 1.87 1.91 -1.00
CA HIS A 83 3.13 2.00 -1.72
C HIS A 83 4.33 2.03 -0.79
N LYS A 84 5.43 1.44 -1.25
CA LYS A 84 6.74 1.52 -0.59
C LYS A 84 7.74 2.22 -1.51
N THR A 85 8.47 3.16 -0.94
CA THR A 85 9.51 3.92 -1.66
C THR A 85 10.89 3.71 -1.05
N TYR A 86 11.93 3.89 -1.85
CA TYR A 86 13.34 3.81 -1.47
C TYR A 86 14.17 4.68 -2.43
N PRO A 87 15.43 5.00 -2.12
CA PRO A 87 16.31 5.71 -3.04
C PRO A 87 16.41 4.97 -4.38
N GLY A 88 15.93 5.59 -5.46
CA GLY A 88 15.89 4.96 -6.80
C GLY A 88 14.58 4.25 -7.15
N SER A 89 13.53 4.37 -6.33
CA SER A 89 12.19 3.91 -6.70
C SER A 89 11.73 4.50 -8.04
N LYS A 90 11.07 3.67 -8.84
CA LYS A 90 10.52 4.01 -10.15
C LYS A 90 9.05 4.42 -10.03
N SER A 91 8.29 3.82 -9.11
CA SER A 91 6.91 4.21 -8.84
C SER A 91 6.78 5.34 -7.83
N SER A 92 5.75 6.15 -8.02
CA SER A 92 5.31 7.20 -7.10
C SER A 92 3.80 7.38 -7.20
N LEU A 93 3.21 8.27 -6.39
CA LEU A 93 1.81 8.66 -6.52
C LEU A 93 1.47 9.07 -7.95
N GLU A 94 2.32 9.88 -8.59
CA GLU A 94 2.10 10.36 -9.96
C GLU A 94 2.01 9.20 -10.97
N THR A 95 2.77 8.12 -10.77
CA THR A 95 2.69 6.91 -11.59
C THR A 95 1.27 6.33 -11.58
N PHE A 96 0.67 6.19 -10.39
CA PHE A 96 -0.67 5.61 -10.24
C PHE A 96 -1.78 6.58 -10.64
N GLU A 97 -1.61 7.89 -10.43
CA GLU A 97 -2.53 8.89 -10.93
C GLU A 97 -2.61 8.89 -12.46
N LYS A 98 -1.46 8.80 -13.14
CA LYS A 98 -1.38 8.67 -14.60
C LYS A 98 -1.99 7.36 -15.07
N LEU A 99 -1.70 6.26 -14.38
CA LEU A 99 -2.23 4.94 -14.69
C LEU A 99 -3.78 4.89 -14.62
N LEU A 100 -4.36 5.48 -13.57
CA LEU A 100 -5.81 5.51 -13.33
C LEU A 100 -6.53 6.70 -13.96
N GLY A 101 -5.79 7.63 -14.57
CA GLY A 101 -6.34 8.83 -15.20
C GLY A 101 -7.08 9.77 -14.24
N ARG A 102 -6.75 9.74 -12.94
CA ARG A 102 -7.42 10.54 -11.91
C ARG A 102 -6.47 10.91 -10.77
N LYS A 103 -6.79 12.00 -10.06
CA LYS A 103 -6.09 12.37 -8.82
C LYS A 103 -6.49 11.43 -7.69
N ILE A 104 -5.51 11.09 -6.85
CA ILE A 104 -5.71 10.15 -5.74
C ILE A 104 -5.33 10.87 -4.45
N PRO A 105 -6.25 10.98 -3.46
CA PRO A 105 -5.94 11.62 -2.20
C PRO A 105 -4.94 10.79 -1.39
N ILE A 106 -4.07 11.48 -0.65
CA ILE A 106 -3.12 10.85 0.29
C ILE A 106 -3.89 10.50 1.57
N PHE A 107 -3.90 9.22 1.93
CA PHE A 107 -4.70 8.71 3.05
C PHE A 107 -4.36 9.39 4.37
N GLU A 108 -3.09 9.65 4.63
CA GLU A 108 -2.62 10.28 5.87
C GLU A 108 -3.09 11.72 6.05
N ASP A 109 -3.37 12.42 4.95
CA ASP A 109 -3.79 13.83 4.95
C ASP A 109 -5.31 14.00 5.15
N LEU A 110 -6.07 12.90 5.06
CA LEU A 110 -7.53 12.90 5.20
C LEU A 110 -7.98 12.81 6.67
N SER A 111 -9.01 13.57 7.01
CA SER A 111 -9.76 13.41 8.26
C SER A 111 -10.49 12.06 8.30
N PRO A 112 -10.95 11.60 9.48
CA PRO A 112 -11.73 10.37 9.59
C PRO A 112 -12.97 10.34 8.69
N ALA A 113 -13.72 11.45 8.61
CA ALA A 113 -14.93 11.52 7.77
C ALA A 113 -14.59 11.40 6.29
N GLU A 114 -13.53 12.07 5.83
CA GLU A 114 -13.10 12.00 4.42
C GLU A 114 -12.60 10.59 4.06
N LYS A 115 -11.96 9.87 4.99
CA LYS A 115 -11.52 8.49 4.77
C LYS A 115 -12.67 7.54 4.48
N ASP A 116 -13.81 7.73 5.16
CA ASP A 116 -14.99 6.91 4.96
C ASP A 116 -15.70 7.22 3.63
N GLU A 117 -15.55 8.43 3.10
CA GLU A 117 -16.15 8.87 1.83
C GLU A 117 -15.32 8.45 0.61
N HIS A 118 -13.99 8.40 0.74
CA HIS A 118 -13.11 8.10 -0.38
C HIS A 118 -13.01 6.60 -0.69
N LYS A 119 -13.47 6.21 -1.87
CA LYS A 119 -13.35 4.85 -2.39
C LYS A 119 -11.92 4.47 -2.82
N LEU A 120 -11.04 5.45 -3.01
CA LEU A 120 -9.67 5.24 -3.45
C LEU A 120 -8.74 6.24 -2.78
N CYS A 121 -7.72 5.73 -2.09
CA CYS A 121 -6.68 6.52 -1.44
C CYS A 121 -5.29 5.94 -1.74
N PHE A 122 -4.27 6.75 -1.53
CA PHE A 122 -2.87 6.35 -1.65
C PHE A 122 -2.15 6.57 -0.32
N SER A 123 -1.35 5.59 0.11
CA SER A 123 -0.46 5.70 1.27
C SER A 123 0.94 5.32 0.83
N THR A 124 1.95 6.08 1.23
CA THR A 124 3.35 5.78 0.89
C THR A 124 4.23 5.82 2.11
N GLY A 125 5.11 4.82 2.24
CA GLY A 125 6.08 4.74 3.32
C GLY A 125 7.46 4.37 2.81
N ALA A 126 8.50 4.86 3.48
CA ALA A 126 9.87 4.48 3.16
C ALA A 126 10.13 3.00 3.53
N THR A 127 10.86 2.30 2.66
CA THR A 127 11.27 0.92 2.87
C THR A 127 12.51 0.89 3.75
N ILE A 128 12.43 0.18 4.86
CA ILE A 128 13.60 -0.05 5.71
C ILE A 128 14.40 -1.21 5.10
N PRO A 129 15.71 -1.05 4.83
CA PRO A 129 16.53 -2.07 4.17
C PRO A 129 16.89 -3.18 5.17
N VAL A 130 15.91 -4.01 5.52
CA VAL A 130 16.07 -5.21 6.37
C VAL A 130 15.61 -6.46 5.64
N GLY A 131 16.23 -7.61 5.92
CA GLY A 131 15.95 -8.87 5.22
C GLY A 131 16.20 -8.74 3.71
N ARG A 132 15.30 -9.27 2.88
CA ARG A 132 15.41 -9.18 1.41
C ARG A 132 15.43 -7.73 0.89
N GLY A 133 14.86 -6.78 1.63
CA GLY A 133 14.93 -5.36 1.26
C GLY A 133 16.35 -4.79 1.33
N ALA A 134 17.26 -5.40 2.10
CA ALA A 134 18.67 -5.03 2.12
C ALA A 134 19.43 -5.47 0.85
N GLU A 135 18.94 -6.49 0.13
CA GLU A 135 19.55 -6.96 -1.11
C GLU A 135 19.29 -6.00 -2.28
N SER A 136 18.17 -5.29 -2.24
CA SER A 136 17.69 -4.43 -3.33
C SER A 136 17.93 -2.94 -3.09
N ILE A 137 18.25 -2.54 -1.86
CA ILE A 137 18.46 -1.14 -1.47
C ILE A 137 19.92 -1.02 -1.03
N ASP A 138 20.71 -0.23 -1.76
CA ASP A 138 22.09 0.04 -1.37
C ASP A 138 22.12 0.82 -0.05
N SER A 139 22.50 0.11 1.01
CA SER A 139 22.67 0.60 2.38
C SER A 139 23.56 1.84 2.53
N MET A 140 24.43 2.14 1.55
CA MET A 140 25.33 3.31 1.60
C MET A 140 24.68 4.64 1.18
N SER A 141 23.47 4.62 0.60
CA SER A 141 22.84 5.84 0.03
C SER A 141 21.62 6.34 0.82
N GLY A 142 21.18 5.63 1.86
CA GLY A 142 19.86 5.82 2.47
C GLY A 142 19.86 6.62 3.77
N CYS A 143 19.89 7.95 3.70
CA CYS A 143 19.33 8.75 4.78
C CYS A 143 17.80 8.69 4.67
N LEU A 144 17.17 7.76 5.39
CA LEU A 144 15.72 7.57 5.37
C LEU A 144 15.04 8.65 6.22
N ALA A 145 14.44 9.64 5.57
CA ALA A 145 13.54 10.58 6.22
C ALA A 145 12.15 9.91 6.39
N ILE A 146 11.86 9.40 7.58
CA ILE A 146 10.53 8.95 7.95
C ILE A 146 9.75 10.15 8.49
N LYS A 147 8.71 10.58 7.78
CA LYS A 147 7.70 11.47 8.35
C LYS A 147 6.82 10.65 9.29
N GLN A 148 6.88 10.95 10.59
CA GLN A 148 5.93 10.44 11.58
C GLN A 148 5.05 11.61 12.04
N SER A 149 3.74 11.43 12.03
CA SER A 149 2.82 12.34 12.72
C SER A 149 2.75 11.92 14.18
N ILE A 150 3.22 12.79 15.08
CA ILE A 150 3.06 12.63 16.53
C ILE A 150 2.22 13.81 17.00
N ASN A 151 1.07 13.55 17.62
CA ASN A 151 0.14 14.58 18.13
C ASN A 151 -0.25 15.65 17.09
N GLY A 152 -0.50 15.25 15.84
CA GLY A 152 -0.95 16.16 14.78
C GLY A 152 0.13 17.11 14.23
N LYS A 153 1.40 16.91 14.60
CA LYS A 153 2.54 17.63 14.02
C LYS A 153 3.39 16.68 13.18
N ALA A 154 3.71 17.11 11.95
CA ALA A 154 4.60 16.37 11.08
C ALA A 154 6.04 16.48 11.60
N HIS A 155 6.59 15.36 12.10
CA HIS A 155 7.99 15.26 12.49
C HIS A 155 8.75 14.45 11.44
N VAL A 156 9.82 15.02 10.88
CA VAL A 156 10.72 14.29 10.00
C VAL A 156 11.85 13.71 10.86
N LYS A 157 11.86 12.38 11.05
CA LYS A 157 13.01 11.69 11.65
C LYS A 157 13.87 11.11 10.52
N ARG A 158 15.13 11.52 10.45
CA ARG A 158 16.11 10.94 9.53
C ARG A 158 16.86 9.80 10.22
N TYR A 159 16.74 8.60 9.67
CA TYR A 159 17.48 7.42 10.12
C TYR A 159 18.58 7.13 9.08
N CYS A 160 19.80 6.95 9.55
CA CYS A 160 20.89 6.47 8.70
C CYS A 160 21.07 4.99 9.05
N VAL A 161 20.91 4.11 8.06
CA VAL A 161 21.19 2.67 8.25
C VAL A 161 22.57 2.42 7.67
N THR A 162 23.62 2.44 8.50
CA THR A 162 24.97 2.11 8.05
C THR A 162 25.15 0.59 8.06
N SER A 163 25.74 0.06 6.99
CA SER A 163 25.85 -1.38 6.72
C SER A 163 26.80 -2.16 7.62
N GLN A 164 27.47 -1.51 8.58
CA GLN A 164 28.52 -2.17 9.36
C GLN A 164 28.08 -2.76 10.70
N PHE A 165 26.91 -2.41 11.23
CA PHE A 165 26.38 -3.06 12.42
C PHE A 165 24.86 -3.15 12.33
N ASN A 166 24.29 -4.27 12.77
CA ASN A 166 22.86 -4.47 12.99
C ASN A 166 22.31 -3.54 14.10
N GLN A 167 22.59 -2.24 14.02
CA GLN A 167 22.18 -1.22 14.97
C GLN A 167 21.59 -0.03 14.20
N MET A 168 20.33 0.28 14.48
CA MET A 168 19.73 1.55 14.10
C MET A 168 20.32 2.65 15.00
N GLU A 169 21.24 3.44 14.47
CA GLU A 169 21.68 4.66 15.16
C GLU A 169 20.79 5.85 14.75
N MET A 170 20.33 6.61 15.75
CA MET A 170 19.67 7.88 15.47
C MET A 170 20.72 8.87 14.96
N CYS A 171 20.52 9.38 13.75
CA CYS A 171 21.38 10.43 13.22
C CYS A 171 21.17 11.70 14.07
N PRO A 172 22.22 12.26 14.71
CA PRO A 172 22.06 13.48 15.47
C PRO A 172 21.66 14.62 14.52
N LEU A 173 20.47 15.14 14.81
CA LEU A 173 19.75 16.29 14.24
C LEU A 173 20.60 17.29 13.41
N ALA A 174 20.15 17.52 12.16
CA ALA A 174 20.15 18.87 11.60
C ALA A 174 18.70 19.38 11.66
N VAL A 175 18.43 20.20 12.67
CA VAL A 175 17.22 21.04 12.70
C VAL A 175 17.35 22.05 11.57
N VAL A 176 16.39 22.07 10.65
CA VAL A 176 16.13 23.20 9.75
C VAL A 176 14.71 23.66 10.01
#